data_AF-A0AA38PTY1-F1
#
_entry.id   AF-A0AA38PTY1-F1
#
_cell.length_a   1.000
_cell.length_b   1.000
_cell.length_c   1.000
_cell.angle_alpha   90.00
_cell.angle_beta   90.00
_cell.angle_gamma   90.00
#
_symmetry.space_group_name_H-M   'P 1'
#
loop_
_entity.id
_entity.type
_entity.pdbx_description
1 polymer ?
#
loop_
_entity_poly.entity_id
_entity_poly.type
_entity_poly.pdbx_seq_one_letter_code
_entity_poly.pdbx_strand_id
1 'polypeptide(L)'
;MANQEQKNYENTKRFLHSRQNSELAKFGYACLELNESLGFCKPDQPWSVNISGDGLRYQSITTLAHDAAVKTHFTLLVLTFPKPYFTSDHMRFAVEYDLSRLKETLQRVCSFLQDLQDQRKQGRNDFEKYENQAKRLIGDLKALVVVTLDEFPVDQQALNMLIADHESRS
;
A
#
# COMPACT_ATOMS: atom_id res chain seq x y z
N MET A 1 -16.05 3.27 -10.15
CA MET A 1 -14.86 3.20 -9.25
C MET A 1 -14.96 2.04 -8.27
N ALA A 2 -16.06 1.89 -7.51
CA ALA A 2 -16.23 0.80 -6.52
C ALA A 2 -15.92 -0.63 -7.03
N ASN A 3 -16.26 -0.94 -8.29
CA ASN A 3 -16.01 -2.26 -8.90
C ASN A 3 -14.49 -2.55 -9.11
N GLN A 4 -13.66 -1.52 -9.31
CA GLN A 4 -12.23 -1.73 -9.53
C GLN A 4 -11.46 -1.89 -8.20
N GLU A 5 -11.80 -1.09 -7.19
CA GLU A 5 -11.20 -1.19 -5.85
C GLU A 5 -11.51 -2.53 -5.19
N GLN A 6 -12.76 -3.00 -5.32
CA GLN A 6 -13.15 -4.34 -4.89
C GLN A 6 -12.30 -5.41 -5.56
N LYS A 7 -12.20 -5.39 -6.90
CA LYS A 7 -11.39 -6.36 -7.65
C LYS A 7 -9.93 -6.33 -7.19
N ASN A 8 -9.35 -5.15 -7.00
CA ASN A 8 -7.96 -5.01 -6.54
C ASN A 8 -7.77 -5.57 -5.13
N TYR A 9 -8.72 -5.32 -4.23
CA TYR A 9 -8.73 -5.85 -2.87
C TYR A 9 -8.81 -7.39 -2.88
N GLU A 10 -9.80 -7.95 -3.57
CA GLU A 10 -10.00 -9.40 -3.67
C GLU A 10 -8.80 -10.10 -4.32
N ASN A 11 -8.24 -9.51 -5.38
CA ASN A 11 -7.04 -10.03 -6.03
C ASN A 11 -5.85 -10.03 -5.07
N THR A 12 -5.66 -8.96 -4.30
CA THR A 12 -4.60 -8.88 -3.29
C THR A 12 -4.79 -9.91 -2.19
N LYS A 13 -6.01 -10.03 -1.64
CA LYS A 13 -6.33 -11.02 -0.62
C LYS A 13 -6.06 -12.44 -1.11
N ARG A 14 -6.55 -12.78 -2.31
CA ARG A 14 -6.35 -14.11 -2.93
C ARG A 14 -4.89 -14.41 -3.20
N PHE A 15 -4.15 -13.43 -3.74
CA PHE A 15 -2.73 -13.57 -4.03
C PHE A 15 -1.91 -13.85 -2.76
N LEU A 16 -2.10 -13.04 -1.72
CA LEU A 16 -1.39 -13.20 -0.45
C LEU A 16 -1.76 -14.53 0.23
N HIS A 17 -3.04 -14.90 0.21
CA HIS A 17 -3.49 -16.19 0.70
C HIS A 17 -2.86 -17.37 -0.06
N SER A 18 -2.71 -17.28 -1.39
CA SER A 18 -2.09 -18.35 -2.18
C SER A 18 -0.59 -18.55 -1.91
N ARG A 19 0.07 -17.58 -1.24
CA ARG A 19 1.51 -17.56 -0.96
C ARG A 19 1.83 -17.69 0.52
N GLN A 20 1.02 -18.41 1.29
CA GLN A 20 1.23 -18.61 2.74
C GLN A 20 2.58 -19.24 3.11
N ASN A 21 3.35 -19.78 2.17
CA ASN A 21 4.72 -20.21 2.41
C ASN A 21 5.71 -19.04 2.64
N SER A 22 5.39 -17.83 2.19
CA SER A 22 6.19 -16.62 2.42
C SER A 22 5.76 -15.91 3.71
N GLU A 23 6.70 -15.62 4.60
CA GLU A 23 6.42 -14.83 5.81
C GLU A 23 5.87 -13.44 5.49
N LEU A 24 6.37 -12.79 4.43
CA LEU A 24 5.83 -11.51 3.98
C LEU A 24 4.36 -11.63 3.62
N ALA A 25 3.99 -12.67 2.85
CA ALA A 25 2.61 -12.91 2.46
C ALA A 25 1.71 -13.15 3.67
N LYS A 26 2.19 -13.89 4.69
CA LYS A 26 1.47 -14.09 5.95
C LYS A 26 1.18 -12.76 6.65
N PHE A 27 2.17 -11.88 6.79
CA PHE A 27 1.95 -10.57 7.40
C PHE A 27 0.98 -9.71 6.58
N GLY A 28 1.16 -9.61 5.26
CA GLY A 28 0.26 -8.84 4.41
C GLY A 28 -1.19 -9.35 4.46
N TYR A 29 -1.38 -10.67 4.49
CA TYR A 29 -2.69 -11.28 4.63
C TYR A 29 -3.30 -11.01 6.02
N ALA A 30 -2.52 -11.16 7.09
CA ALA A 30 -2.95 -10.88 8.45
C ALA A 30 -3.40 -9.41 8.63
N CYS A 31 -2.73 -8.46 7.98
CA CYS A 31 -3.19 -7.06 7.96
C CYS A 31 -4.63 -6.94 7.43
N LEU A 32 -4.98 -7.64 6.35
CA LEU A 32 -6.33 -7.60 5.78
C LEU A 32 -7.37 -8.22 6.72
N GLU A 33 -7.06 -9.34 7.36
CA GLU A 33 -7.96 -9.98 8.34
C GLU A 33 -8.19 -9.07 9.57
N LEU A 34 -7.12 -8.43 10.06
CA LEU A 34 -7.22 -7.47 11.14
C LEU A 34 -8.09 -6.28 10.72
N ASN A 35 -7.93 -5.78 9.50
CA ASN A 35 -8.76 -4.68 8.99
C ASN A 35 -10.26 -5.01 8.99
N GLU A 36 -10.63 -6.22 8.55
CA GLU A 36 -12.01 -6.70 8.55
C GLU A 36 -12.61 -6.73 9.97
N SER A 37 -11.80 -7.09 10.96
CA SER A 37 -12.23 -7.17 12.36
C SER A 37 -12.25 -5.83 13.10
N LEU A 38 -11.48 -4.83 12.63
CA LEU A 38 -11.28 -3.57 13.33
C LEU A 38 -12.48 -2.65 13.23
N GLY A 39 -13.42 -2.85 12.30
CA GLY A 39 -14.68 -2.11 12.23
C GLY A 39 -14.56 -0.62 11.82
N PHE A 40 -13.45 -0.23 11.18
CA PHE A 40 -13.29 1.09 10.55
C PHE A 40 -13.79 1.12 9.10
N CYS A 41 -13.81 -0.03 8.43
CA CYS A 41 -14.40 -0.22 7.11
C CYS A 41 -15.83 -0.78 7.21
N LYS A 42 -16.57 -0.72 6.11
CA LYS A 42 -17.88 -1.37 6.03
C LYS A 42 -17.72 -2.90 6.08
N PRO A 43 -18.57 -3.64 6.82
CA PRO A 43 -18.44 -5.10 6.94
C PRO A 43 -18.46 -5.86 5.62
N ASP A 44 -19.26 -5.41 4.66
CA ASP A 44 -19.41 -5.98 3.32
C ASP A 44 -18.39 -5.41 2.30
N GLN A 45 -17.70 -4.33 2.66
CA GLN A 45 -16.74 -3.63 1.81
C GLN A 45 -15.51 -3.23 2.65
N PRO A 46 -14.64 -4.18 3.03
CA PRO A 46 -13.44 -3.90 3.83
C PRO A 46 -12.41 -2.99 3.12
N TRP A 47 -12.60 -2.72 1.83
CA TRP A 47 -11.88 -1.71 1.05
C TRP A 47 -12.51 -0.31 1.12
N SER A 48 -13.68 -0.17 1.73
CA SER A 48 -14.43 1.09 1.82
C SER A 48 -14.54 1.56 3.27
N VAL A 49 -14.05 2.78 3.52
CA VAL A 49 -14.15 3.46 4.82
C VAL A 49 -15.62 3.58 5.25
N ASN A 50 -15.91 3.29 6.51
CA ASN A 50 -17.24 3.54 7.07
C ASN A 50 -17.42 5.04 7.34
N ILE A 51 -18.13 5.70 6.43
CA ILE A 51 -18.38 7.16 6.44
C ILE A 51 -19.28 7.57 7.62
N SER A 52 -20.12 6.67 8.13
CA SER A 52 -21.05 6.93 9.23
C SER A 52 -20.45 6.63 10.60
N GLY A 53 -19.16 6.30 10.68
CA GLY A 53 -18.47 5.96 11.93
C GLY A 53 -17.08 6.58 12.00
N ASP A 54 -16.24 6.00 12.86
CA ASP A 54 -14.90 6.51 13.17
C ASP A 54 -13.90 6.42 12.00
N GLY A 55 -14.25 5.76 10.90
CA GLY A 55 -13.36 5.57 9.75
C GLY A 55 -12.90 6.88 9.10
N LEU A 56 -13.78 7.90 9.05
CA LEU A 56 -13.40 9.22 8.55
C LEU A 56 -12.49 9.99 9.52
N ARG A 57 -12.61 9.74 10.83
CA ARG A 57 -11.82 10.42 11.86
C ARG A 57 -10.41 9.87 11.94
N TYR A 58 -10.25 8.56 11.72
CA TYR A 58 -8.98 7.85 11.83
C TYR A 58 -8.54 7.26 10.48
N GLN A 59 -8.34 8.13 9.49
CA GLN A 59 -8.06 7.74 8.11
C GLN A 59 -6.77 6.92 7.99
N SER A 60 -5.73 7.28 8.74
CA SER A 60 -4.44 6.59 8.68
C SER A 60 -4.55 5.19 9.25
N ILE A 61 -5.26 5.03 10.36
CA ILE A 61 -5.57 3.71 10.91
C ILE A 61 -6.37 2.87 9.90
N THR A 62 -7.38 3.46 9.27
CA THR A 62 -8.26 2.78 8.33
C THR A 62 -7.56 2.31 7.05
N THR A 63 -6.55 3.07 6.59
CA THR A 63 -5.84 2.77 5.33
C THR A 63 -4.59 1.93 5.53
N LEU A 64 -3.99 1.94 6.73
CA LEU A 64 -2.71 1.30 7.02
C LEU A 64 -2.67 -0.19 6.62
N ALA A 65 -3.72 -0.94 6.99
CA ALA A 65 -3.78 -2.37 6.70
C ALA A 65 -3.82 -2.65 5.19
N HIS A 66 -4.56 -1.84 4.44
CA HIS A 66 -4.65 -1.97 2.99
C HIS A 66 -3.31 -1.60 2.32
N ASP A 67 -2.70 -0.49 2.72
CA ASP A 67 -1.39 -0.06 2.24
C ASP A 67 -0.31 -1.13 2.47
N ALA A 68 -0.28 -1.73 3.67
CA ALA A 68 0.64 -2.82 4.01
C ALA A 68 0.44 -4.04 3.10
N ALA A 69 -0.81 -4.46 2.90
CA ALA A 69 -1.14 -5.61 2.06
C ALA A 69 -0.79 -5.38 0.58
N VAL A 70 -1.12 -4.20 0.03
CA VAL A 70 -0.81 -3.84 -1.36
C VAL A 70 0.69 -3.81 -1.59
N LYS A 71 1.47 -3.21 -0.69
CA LYS A 71 2.94 -3.18 -0.80
C LYS A 71 3.56 -4.55 -0.68
N THR A 72 3.00 -5.41 0.17
CA THR A 72 3.42 -6.81 0.27
C THR A 72 3.16 -7.55 -1.04
N HIS A 73 1.96 -7.43 -1.60
CA HIS A 73 1.61 -8.02 -2.89
C HIS A 73 2.56 -7.54 -3.99
N PHE A 74 2.72 -6.22 -4.13
CA PHE A 74 3.61 -5.63 -5.12
C PHE A 74 5.04 -6.16 -4.99
N THR A 75 5.62 -6.14 -3.79
CA THR A 75 6.99 -6.61 -3.56
C THR A 75 7.16 -8.09 -3.91
N LEU A 76 6.20 -8.93 -3.48
CA LEU A 76 6.20 -10.35 -3.82
C LEU A 76 6.01 -10.63 -5.31
N LEU A 77 5.33 -9.75 -6.04
CA LEU A 77 5.22 -9.85 -7.48
C LEU A 77 6.54 -9.44 -8.15
N VAL A 78 7.14 -8.33 -7.73
CA VAL A 78 8.42 -7.85 -8.26
C VAL A 78 9.55 -8.87 -8.05
N LEU A 79 9.55 -9.60 -6.94
CA LEU A 79 10.51 -10.69 -6.68
C LEU A 79 10.45 -11.82 -7.72
N THR A 80 9.38 -11.92 -8.51
CA THR A 80 9.27 -12.91 -9.59
C THR A 80 9.89 -12.44 -10.89
N PHE A 81 10.26 -11.15 -11.01
CA PHE A 81 10.90 -10.64 -12.21
C PHE A 81 12.40 -10.97 -12.21
N PRO A 82 12.97 -11.38 -13.37
CA PRO A 82 14.40 -11.70 -13.47
C PRO A 82 15.32 -10.52 -13.14
N LYS A 83 14.82 -9.30 -13.35
CA LYS A 83 15.48 -8.05 -13.02
C LYS A 83 14.43 -7.14 -12.35
N PRO A 84 14.83 -6.21 -11.46
CA PRO A 84 13.89 -5.36 -10.73
C PRO A 84 13.37 -4.21 -11.60
N TYR A 85 13.00 -4.51 -12.84
CA TYR A 85 12.36 -3.56 -13.72
C TYR A 85 11.10 -4.15 -14.35
N PHE A 86 10.16 -3.27 -14.68
CA PHE A 86 9.01 -3.60 -15.51
C PHE A 86 8.75 -2.48 -16.50
N THR A 87 8.07 -2.81 -17.59
CA THR A 87 7.73 -1.85 -18.65
C THR A 87 6.22 -1.65 -18.73
N SER A 88 5.76 -0.41 -18.84
CA SER A 88 4.36 -0.06 -19.11
C SER A 88 4.33 1.10 -20.09
N ASP A 89 3.54 1.01 -21.16
CA ASP A 89 3.28 2.12 -22.10
C ASP A 89 4.55 2.88 -22.53
N HIS A 90 5.58 2.13 -22.95
CA HIS A 90 6.91 2.60 -23.34
C HIS A 90 7.81 3.14 -22.22
N MET A 91 7.34 3.21 -20.98
CA MET A 91 8.16 3.54 -19.81
C MET A 91 8.82 2.29 -19.24
N ARG A 92 10.10 2.40 -18.86
CA ARG A 92 10.81 1.42 -18.02
C ARG A 92 10.88 1.95 -16.61
N PHE A 93 10.43 1.15 -15.65
CA PHE A 93 10.49 1.46 -14.24
C PHE A 93 11.48 0.56 -13.54
N ALA A 94 12.36 1.13 -12.73
CA ALA A 94 13.19 0.38 -11.78
C ALA A 94 12.49 0.33 -10.41
N VAL A 95 12.64 -0.80 -9.72
CA VAL A 95 12.05 -1.02 -8.41
C VAL A 95 13.14 -1.32 -7.39
N GLU A 96 13.26 -0.46 -6.39
CA GLU A 96 14.15 -0.65 -5.25
C GLU A 96 13.32 -1.01 -4.02
N TYR A 97 13.77 -2.03 -3.30
CA TYR A 97 13.11 -2.48 -2.08
C TYR A 97 14.10 -3.09 -1.09
N ASP A 98 13.81 -2.95 0.20
CA ASP A 98 14.54 -3.59 1.29
C ASP A 98 13.65 -4.65 1.95
N LEU A 99 13.90 -5.94 1.64
CA LEU A 99 13.08 -7.04 2.13
C LEU A 99 13.12 -7.19 3.66
N SER A 100 14.29 -6.98 4.27
CA SER A 100 14.48 -7.12 5.71
C SER A 100 13.68 -6.05 6.45
N ARG A 101 13.85 -4.78 6.05
CA ARG A 101 13.10 -3.67 6.63
C ARG A 101 11.61 -3.75 6.31
N LEU A 102 11.22 -4.27 5.15
CA LEU A 102 9.82 -4.54 4.84
C LEU A 102 9.23 -5.55 5.81
N LYS A 103 9.90 -6.68 6.04
CA LYS A 103 9.44 -7.71 7.00
C LYS A 103 9.26 -7.12 8.39
N GLU A 104 10.25 -6.41 8.90
CA GLU A 104 10.20 -5.76 10.22
C GLU A 104 9.06 -4.74 10.31
N THR A 105 8.85 -3.94 9.26
CA THR A 105 7.78 -2.94 9.22
C THR A 105 6.41 -3.59 9.18
N LEU A 106 6.22 -4.64 8.39
CA LEU A 106 4.96 -5.40 8.34
C LEU A 106 4.65 -6.07 9.68
N GLN A 107 5.67 -6.60 10.37
CA GLN A 107 5.50 -7.14 11.72
C GLN A 107 5.04 -6.05 12.71
N ARG A 108 5.67 -4.87 12.68
CA ARG A 108 5.26 -3.72 13.50
C ARG A 108 3.82 -3.28 13.19
N VAL A 109 3.42 -3.28 11.92
CA VAL A 109 2.03 -2.99 11.50
C VAL A 109 1.06 -4.04 12.05
N CYS A 110 1.37 -5.33 11.92
CA CYS A 110 0.51 -6.40 12.45
C CYS A 110 0.33 -6.27 13.97
N SER A 111 1.42 -6.05 14.73
CA SER A 111 1.35 -5.83 16.18
C SER A 111 0.50 -4.61 16.52
N PHE A 112 0.70 -3.49 15.81
CA PHE A 112 -0.11 -2.29 16.01
C PHE A 112 -1.61 -2.52 15.74
N LEU A 113 -1.95 -3.19 14.64
CA LEU A 113 -3.34 -3.50 14.29
C LEU A 113 -3.98 -4.49 15.29
N GLN A 114 -3.21 -5.46 15.79
CA GLN A 114 -3.64 -6.39 16.82
C GLN A 114 -3.93 -5.66 18.14
N ASP A 115 -3.03 -4.76 18.57
CA ASP A 115 -3.22 -3.95 19.78
C ASP A 115 -4.50 -3.11 19.68
N LEU A 116 -4.76 -2.49 18.51
CA LEU A 116 -5.99 -1.75 18.26
C LEU A 116 -7.23 -2.64 18.36
N GLN A 117 -7.17 -3.85 17.81
CA GLN A 117 -8.27 -4.83 17.89
C GLN A 117 -8.57 -5.17 19.35
N ASP A 118 -7.52 -5.38 20.16
CA ASP A 118 -7.67 -5.73 21.57
C ASP A 118 -8.16 -4.55 22.41
N GLN A 119 -7.74 -3.31 22.12
CA GLN A 119 -8.33 -2.12 22.75
C GLN A 119 -9.83 -2.02 22.45
N ARG A 120 -10.23 -2.27 21.19
CA ARG A 120 -11.64 -2.23 20.79
C ARG A 120 -12.48 -3.30 21.47
N LYS A 121 -11.97 -4.53 21.58
CA LYS A 121 -12.62 -5.63 22.33
C LYS A 121 -12.80 -5.30 23.81
N GLN A 122 -11.90 -4.50 24.39
CA GLN A 122 -12.00 -4.01 25.77
C GLN A 122 -12.92 -2.78 25.92
N GLY A 123 -13.59 -2.34 24.85
CA GLY A 123 -14.48 -1.18 24.87
C GLY A 123 -13.76 0.17 24.90
N ARG A 124 -12.45 0.21 24.63
CA ARG A 124 -11.67 1.45 24.57
C ARG A 124 -11.69 1.99 23.14
N ASN A 125 -12.30 3.15 22.95
CA ASN A 125 -12.51 3.77 21.64
C ASN A 125 -11.74 5.09 21.44
N ASP A 126 -10.80 5.42 22.34
CA ASP A 126 -9.92 6.57 22.15
C ASP A 126 -8.74 6.20 21.24
N PHE A 127 -8.99 6.26 19.93
CA PHE A 127 -8.00 5.94 18.90
C PHE A 127 -7.16 7.14 18.45
N GLU A 128 -7.46 8.34 18.94
CA GLU A 128 -6.84 9.58 18.47
C GLU A 128 -5.33 9.60 18.70
N LYS A 129 -4.90 9.05 19.84
CA LYS A 129 -3.47 8.89 20.16
C LYS A 129 -2.71 7.96 19.22
N TYR A 130 -3.39 7.05 18.52
CA TYR A 130 -2.77 6.07 17.62
C TYR A 130 -2.68 6.56 16.17
N GLU A 131 -3.41 7.62 15.80
CA GLU A 131 -3.43 8.15 14.43
C GLU A 131 -2.03 8.60 13.98
N ASN A 132 -1.27 9.26 14.87
CA ASN A 132 0.11 9.66 14.58
C ASN A 132 1.05 8.46 14.39
N GLN A 133 0.83 7.38 15.12
CA GLN A 133 1.60 6.15 14.95
C GLN A 133 1.26 5.47 13.61
N ALA A 134 -0.02 5.40 13.24
CA ALA A 134 -0.44 4.88 11.94
C ALA A 134 0.16 5.70 10.78
N LYS A 135 0.16 7.04 10.88
CA LYS A 135 0.82 7.92 9.89
C LYS A 135 2.31 7.61 9.73
N ARG A 136 3.02 7.40 10.83
CA ARG A 136 4.45 7.03 10.80
C ARG A 136 4.66 5.68 10.12
N LEU A 137 3.84 4.68 10.45
CA LEU A 137 3.91 3.35 9.81
C LEU A 137 3.62 3.40 8.31
N ILE A 138 2.64 4.21 7.88
CA ILE A 138 2.39 4.46 6.44
C ILE A 138 3.62 5.12 5.80
N GLY A 139 4.24 6.10 6.46
CA GLY A 139 5.46 6.74 6.01
C GLY A 139 6.61 5.75 5.81
N ASP A 140 6.85 4.90 6.81
CA ASP A 140 7.85 3.81 6.74
C ASP A 140 7.56 2.90 5.54
N LEU A 141 6.32 2.42 5.39
CA LEU A 141 5.91 1.57 4.27
C LEU A 141 6.11 2.24 2.90
N LYS A 142 5.88 3.55 2.80
CA LYS A 142 6.09 4.31 1.55
C LYS A 142 7.57 4.37 1.17
N ALA A 143 8.46 4.53 2.14
CA ALA A 143 9.89 4.62 1.89
C ALA A 143 10.57 3.28 1.52
N LEU A 144 9.91 2.14 1.76
CA LEU A 144 10.51 0.81 1.60
C LEU A 144 10.39 0.22 0.20
N VAL A 145 9.52 0.79 -0.63
CA VAL A 145 9.32 0.37 -2.01
C VAL A 145 9.33 1.62 -2.86
N VAL A 146 10.44 1.83 -3.58
CA VAL A 146 10.64 2.97 -4.45
C VAL A 146 10.55 2.49 -5.89
N VAL A 147 9.66 3.11 -6.66
CA VAL A 147 9.54 2.87 -8.10
C VAL A 147 10.00 4.14 -8.80
N THR A 148 11.08 4.05 -9.57
CA THR A 148 11.63 5.17 -10.32
C THR A 148 11.42 4.95 -11.82
N LEU A 149 11.14 6.03 -12.54
CA LEU A 149 11.17 6.01 -14.00
C LEU A 149 12.65 6.00 -14.43
N ASP A 150 13.05 4.93 -15.08
CA ASP A 150 14.43 4.68 -15.46
C ASP A 150 14.66 5.04 -16.93
N GLU A 151 13.73 4.66 -17.81
CA GLU A 151 13.73 5.11 -19.20
C GLU A 151 12.34 5.53 -19.64
N PHE A 152 12.27 6.67 -20.33
CA PHE A 152 11.10 7.10 -21.07
C PHE A 152 11.56 7.60 -22.44
N PRO A 153 11.38 6.82 -23.51
CA PRO A 153 11.80 7.21 -24.83
C PRO A 153 10.91 8.38 -25.28
N VAL A 154 11.52 9.56 -25.35
CA VAL A 154 10.90 10.77 -25.88
C VAL A 154 11.43 10.99 -27.29
N ASP A 155 10.54 11.38 -28.21
CA ASP A 155 10.95 11.86 -29.52
C ASP A 155 11.80 13.14 -29.33
N GLN A 156 13.10 13.03 -29.64
CA GLN A 156 14.04 14.12 -29.45
C GLN A 156 13.66 15.37 -30.26
N GLN A 157 13.06 15.20 -31.43
CA GLN A 157 12.61 16.32 -32.25
C GLN A 157 11.43 17.05 -31.57
N ALA A 158 10.47 16.30 -31.03
CA ALA A 158 9.36 16.89 -30.27
C ALA A 158 9.87 17.65 -29.01
N LEU A 159 10.85 17.08 -28.30
CA LEU A 159 11.46 17.74 -27.13
C LEU A 159 12.18 19.03 -27.53
N ASN A 160 12.96 19.00 -28.61
CA ASN A 160 13.65 20.18 -29.13
C ASN A 160 12.68 21.29 -29.54
N MET A 161 11.55 20.94 -30.19
CA MET A 161 10.50 21.91 -30.54
C MET A 161 9.85 22.53 -29.30
N LEU A 162 9.58 21.73 -28.26
CA LEU A 162 9.01 22.21 -27.01
C LEU A 162 9.94 23.21 -26.30
N ILE A 163 11.24 22.90 -26.22
CA ILE A 163 12.24 23.78 -25.61
C ILE A 163 12.35 25.10 -26.39
N ALA A 164 12.43 25.02 -27.73
CA ALA A 164 12.54 26.21 -28.58
C ALA A 164 11.32 27.14 -28.48
N ASP A 165 10.09 26.60 -28.42
CA ASP A 165 8.89 27.41 -28.22
C ASP A 165 8.87 28.06 -26.83
N HIS A 166 9.31 27.35 -25.78
CA HIS A 166 9.38 27.91 -24.42
C HIS A 166 10.39 29.06 -24.31
N GLU A 167 11.59 28.88 -24.85
CA GLU A 167 12.63 29.91 -24.87
C GLU A 167 12.21 31.15 -25.67
N SER A 168 11.45 30.98 -26.75
CA SER A 168 10.94 32.10 -27.56
C SER A 168 9.87 32.96 -26.83
N ARG A 169 9.28 32.43 -25.76
CA ARG A 169 8.23 33.09 -24.95
C ARG A 169 8.73 33.61 -23.61
N SER A 170 10.00 33.34 -23.28
CA SER A 170 10.69 33.75 -22.05
C SER A 170 11.42 35.07 -22.27
#